data_AF-A0AAQ4CNB3-F1
#
_entry.id   AF-A0AAQ4CNB3-F1
#
_cell.length_a   1.000
_cell.length_b   1.000
_cell.length_c   1.000
_cell.angle_alpha   90.00
_cell.angle_beta   90.00
_cell.angle_gamma   90.00
#
_symmetry.space_group_name_H-M   'P 1'
#
loop_
_entity.id
_entity.type
_entity.pdbx_description
1 polymer ?
#
loop_
_entity_poly.entity_id
_entity_poly.type
_entity_poly.pdbx_seq_one_letter_code
_entity_poly.pdbx_strand_id
1 'polypeptide(L)'
;MAHVNKQIRKRLISAILGIALLVTSIVLIVKTGINGEELQSALFFGISPILFYLLGIVFGAERIIYGITGSEKLFRLLAGDGELYYTALLGVFFIFILSGILVLVYTPIVVGILGKILELINGFSFLALSATLFMRS
;
A
#
# COMPACT_ATOMS: atom_id res chain seq x y z
N MET A 1 21.06 2.66 -23.64
CA MET A 1 20.20 1.48 -23.38
C MET A 1 20.11 1.10 -21.89
N ALA A 2 21.19 1.18 -21.10
CA ALA A 2 21.15 0.81 -19.68
C ALA A 2 20.16 1.63 -18.81
N HIS A 3 20.02 2.93 -19.05
CA HIS A 3 19.08 3.78 -18.31
C HIS A 3 17.61 3.46 -18.60
N VAL A 4 17.28 3.19 -19.86
CA VAL A 4 15.91 2.83 -20.30
C VAL A 4 15.47 1.51 -19.63
N ASN A 5 16.37 0.52 -19.59
CA ASN A 5 16.07 -0.77 -18.95
C ASN A 5 15.84 -0.62 -17.43
N LYS A 6 16.63 0.24 -16.75
CA LYS A 6 16.42 0.54 -15.32
C LYS A 6 15.07 1.20 -15.06
N GLN A 7 14.65 2.14 -15.91
CA GLN A 7 13.37 2.84 -15.77
C GLN A 7 12.17 1.91 -16.01
N ILE A 8 12.24 1.04 -17.02
CA ILE A 8 11.20 0.04 -17.29
C ILE A 8 11.08 -0.94 -16.12
N ARG A 9 12.20 -1.40 -15.57
CA ARG A 9 12.21 -2.30 -14.41
C ARG A 9 11.54 -1.67 -13.19
N LYS A 10 11.86 -0.40 -12.85
CA LYS A 10 11.22 0.34 -11.75
C LYS A 10 9.70 0.42 -11.91
N ARG A 11 9.24 0.68 -13.15
CA ARG A 11 7.82 0.76 -13.49
C ARG A 11 7.10 -0.58 -13.36
N LEU A 12 7.71 -1.66 -13.86
CA LEU A 12 7.16 -3.01 -13.74
C LEU A 12 7.06 -3.46 -12.27
N ILE A 13 8.10 -3.24 -11.48
CA ILE A 13 8.08 -3.56 -10.04
C ILE A 13 6.95 -2.78 -9.35
N SER A 14 6.82 -1.48 -9.64
CA SER A 14 5.75 -0.66 -9.06
C SER A 14 4.36 -1.16 -9.46
N ALA A 15 4.16 -1.54 -10.73
CA ALA A 15 2.89 -2.08 -11.19
C ALA A 15 2.54 -3.40 -10.49
N ILE A 16 3.48 -4.33 -10.39
CA ILE A 16 3.28 -5.64 -9.76
C ILE A 16 2.93 -5.47 -8.28
N LEU A 17 3.69 -4.64 -7.56
CA LEU A 17 3.42 -4.33 -6.15
C LEU A 17 2.07 -3.61 -5.98
N GLY A 18 1.73 -2.71 -6.89
CA GLY A 18 0.45 -2.01 -6.91
C GLY A 18 -0.73 -2.96 -7.12
N ILE A 19 -0.62 -3.91 -8.05
CA ILE A 19 -1.65 -4.95 -8.28
C ILE A 19 -1.80 -5.85 -7.06
N ALA A 20 -0.68 -6.34 -6.51
CA ALA A 20 -0.70 -7.20 -5.33
C ALA A 20 -1.38 -6.50 -4.15
N LEU A 21 -1.00 -5.25 -3.88
CA LEU A 21 -1.59 -4.44 -2.81
C LEU A 21 -3.07 -4.16 -3.07
N LEU A 22 -3.44 -3.73 -4.28
CA LEU A 22 -4.82 -3.38 -4.62
C LEU A 22 -5.74 -4.58 -4.50
N VAL A 23 -5.39 -5.71 -5.15
CA VAL A 23 -6.23 -6.91 -5.19
C VAL A 23 -6.39 -7.49 -3.80
N THR A 24 -5.30 -7.64 -3.04
CA THR A 24 -5.39 -8.17 -1.67
C THR A 24 -6.21 -7.26 -0.77
N SER A 25 -6.05 -5.94 -0.88
CA SER A 25 -6.83 -4.98 -0.08
C SER A 25 -8.33 -5.04 -0.37
N ILE A 26 -8.70 -5.12 -1.66
CA ILE A 26 -10.12 -5.25 -2.06
C ILE A 26 -10.70 -6.56 -1.52
N VAL A 27 -10.00 -7.68 -1.70
CA VAL A 27 -10.47 -8.99 -1.24
C VAL A 27 -10.62 -9.01 0.28
N LEU A 28 -9.65 -8.44 1.00
CA LEU A 28 -9.69 -8.35 2.46
C LEU A 28 -10.88 -7.49 2.91
N ILE A 29 -11.09 -6.30 2.36
CA ILE A 29 -12.25 -5.45 2.68
C ILE A 29 -13.58 -6.18 2.45
N VAL A 30 -13.74 -6.85 1.31
CA VAL A 30 -14.97 -7.59 1.00
C VAL A 30 -15.18 -8.74 1.99
N LYS A 31 -14.11 -9.40 2.43
CA LYS A 31 -14.17 -10.51 3.38
C LYS A 31 -14.40 -10.08 4.82
N THR A 32 -13.77 -8.99 5.26
CA THR A 32 -13.97 -8.45 6.61
C THR A 32 -15.37 -7.85 6.74
N GLY A 33 -15.92 -7.32 5.65
CA GLY A 33 -17.16 -6.55 5.67
C GLY A 33 -16.92 -5.16 6.25
N ILE A 34 -17.73 -4.19 5.83
CA ILE A 34 -17.76 -2.86 6.44
C ILE A 34 -19.01 -2.80 7.29
N ASN A 35 -19.00 -3.47 8.45
CA ASN A 35 -20.00 -3.18 9.47
C ASN A 35 -19.64 -1.84 10.11
N GLY A 36 -20.53 -0.84 10.03
CA GLY A 36 -20.24 0.52 10.52
C GLY A 36 -19.82 0.56 12.00
N GLU A 37 -20.28 -0.41 12.81
CA GLU A 37 -19.88 -0.59 14.21
C GLU A 37 -18.44 -1.11 14.35
N GLU A 38 -18.01 -2.01 13.48
CA GLU A 38 -16.62 -2.48 13.42
C GLU A 38 -15.68 -1.37 12.94
N LEU A 39 -16.12 -0.52 12.00
CA LEU A 39 -15.36 0.65 11.52
C LEU A 39 -15.19 1.72 12.62
N GLN A 40 -16.20 1.90 13.48
CA GLN A 40 -16.07 2.76 14.67
C GLN A 40 -15.18 2.10 15.73
N SER A 41 -15.38 0.82 16.04
CA SER A 41 -14.52 0.12 17.01
C SER A 41 -13.06 0.04 16.55
N ALA A 42 -12.81 -0.04 15.25
CA ALA A 42 -11.50 0.05 14.61
C ALA A 42 -10.78 1.36 14.90
N LEU A 43 -11.53 2.47 14.84
CA LEU A 43 -11.03 3.82 15.08
C LEU A 43 -10.79 4.10 16.58
N PHE A 44 -11.50 3.42 17.48
CA PHE A 44 -11.49 3.71 18.93
C PHE A 44 -10.83 2.63 19.82
N PHE A 45 -10.75 1.36 19.40
CA PHE A 45 -10.30 0.21 20.22
C PHE A 45 -9.07 -0.54 19.67
N GLY A 46 -8.49 -0.10 18.55
CA GLY A 46 -7.02 -0.12 18.39
C GLY A 46 -6.36 -1.18 17.53
N ILE A 47 -7.02 -2.20 16.98
CA ILE A 47 -6.38 -3.12 16.01
C ILE A 47 -7.37 -3.62 14.96
N SER A 48 -7.87 -2.72 14.11
CA SER A 48 -8.53 -3.16 12.88
C SER A 48 -7.67 -2.78 11.68
N PRO A 49 -7.37 -3.74 10.80
CA PRO A 49 -6.55 -3.49 9.63
C PRO A 49 -7.30 -2.80 8.49
N ILE A 50 -8.61 -2.51 8.66
CA ILE A 50 -9.49 -1.96 7.62
C ILE A 50 -8.95 -0.65 7.02
N LEU A 51 -8.39 0.23 7.86
CA LEU A 51 -7.80 1.49 7.41
C LEU A 51 -6.57 1.24 6.52
N PHE A 52 -5.77 0.22 6.84
CA PHE A 52 -4.62 -0.16 6.02
C PHE A 52 -5.05 -0.76 4.70
N TYR A 53 -6.15 -1.51 4.64
CA TYR A 53 -6.68 -1.97 3.35
C TYR A 53 -7.20 -0.81 2.50
N LEU A 54 -7.86 0.18 3.10
CA LEU A 54 -8.30 1.39 2.36
C LEU A 54 -7.10 2.16 1.80
N LEU A 55 -6.05 2.35 2.60
CA LEU A 55 -4.78 2.90 2.11
C LEU A 55 -4.19 2.02 1.00
N GLY A 56 -4.30 0.71 1.14
CA GLY A 56 -3.83 -0.27 0.17
C GLY A 56 -4.51 -0.12 -1.18
N ILE A 57 -5.81 0.18 -1.20
CA ILE A 57 -6.54 0.49 -2.43
C ILE A 57 -6.00 1.76 -3.08
N VAL A 58 -5.91 2.87 -2.33
CA VAL A 58 -5.51 4.18 -2.85
C VAL A 58 -4.09 4.11 -3.43
N PHE A 59 -3.14 3.59 -2.64
CA PHE A 59 -1.75 3.50 -3.08
C PHE A 59 -1.51 2.38 -4.08
N GLY A 60 -2.25 1.28 -4.02
CA GLY A 60 -2.21 0.23 -5.04
C GLY A 60 -2.60 0.77 -6.42
N ALA A 61 -3.71 1.51 -6.50
CA ALA A 61 -4.14 2.18 -7.73
C ALA A 61 -3.11 3.20 -8.23
N GLU A 62 -2.55 4.02 -7.32
CA GLU A 62 -1.50 4.97 -7.66
C GLU A 62 -0.27 4.29 -8.28
N ARG A 63 0.17 3.17 -7.72
CA ARG A 63 1.35 2.43 -8.19
C ARG A 63 1.13 1.77 -9.54
N ILE A 64 -0.08 1.31 -9.82
CA ILE A 64 -0.46 0.79 -11.14
C ILE A 64 -0.39 1.92 -12.17
N ILE A 65 -0.98 3.07 -11.86
CA ILE A 65 -0.98 4.24 -12.76
C ILE A 65 0.46 4.70 -13.03
N TYR A 66 1.31 4.77 -12.01
CA TYR A 66 2.72 5.08 -12.16
C TYR A 66 3.45 4.03 -13.03
N GLY A 67 3.19 2.73 -12.82
CA GLY A 67 3.80 1.68 -13.64
C GLY A 67 3.45 1.81 -15.12
N ILE A 68 2.17 2.04 -15.43
CA ILE A 68 1.66 2.15 -16.80
C ILE A 68 2.11 3.45 -17.48
N THR A 69 2.03 4.58 -16.79
CA THR A 69 2.26 5.91 -17.40
C THR A 69 3.66 6.45 -17.19
N GLY A 70 4.37 6.00 -16.16
CA GLY A 70 5.59 6.62 -15.65
C GLY A 70 5.35 7.98 -14.97
N SER A 71 4.08 8.39 -14.79
CA SER A 71 3.72 9.70 -14.25
C SER A 71 3.57 9.66 -12.73
N GLU A 72 4.19 10.62 -12.05
CA GLU A 72 4.04 10.82 -10.61
C GLU A 72 2.91 11.78 -10.25
N LYS A 73 2.14 12.28 -11.22
CA LYS A 73 1.13 13.32 -10.98
C LYS A 73 0.13 12.92 -9.89
N LEU A 74 -0.36 11.68 -9.92
CA LEU A 74 -1.30 11.20 -8.92
C LEU A 74 -0.64 11.10 -7.53
N PHE A 75 0.62 10.65 -7.47
CA PHE A 75 1.36 10.64 -6.21
C PHE A 75 1.59 12.03 -5.65
N ARG A 76 1.95 13.00 -6.50
CA ARG A 76 2.15 14.40 -6.11
C ARG A 76 0.84 15.04 -5.66
N LEU A 77 -0.29 14.64 -6.22
CA LEU A 77 -1.60 15.06 -5.72
C LEU A 77 -1.88 14.51 -4.31
N LEU A 78 -1.40 13.31 -3.99
CA LEU A 78 -1.54 12.72 -2.64
C LEU A 78 -0.52 13.27 -1.63
N ALA A 79 0.73 13.50 -2.07
CA ALA A 79 1.83 13.95 -1.22
C ALA A 79 1.96 15.48 -1.13
N GLY A 80 1.31 16.23 -2.03
CA GLY A 80 1.53 17.66 -2.22
C GLY A 80 2.73 17.95 -3.14
N ASP A 81 2.77 19.18 -3.67
CA ASP A 81 3.86 19.70 -4.50
C ASP A 81 4.67 20.76 -3.74
N GLY A 82 5.91 21.02 -4.20
CA GLY A 82 6.77 22.09 -3.68
C GLY A 82 7.73 21.67 -2.57
N GLU A 83 8.08 22.59 -1.68
CA GLU A 83 9.11 22.41 -0.63
C GLU A 83 8.76 21.28 0.38
N LEU A 84 7.47 21.00 0.56
CA LEU A 84 6.98 19.96 1.46
C LEU A 84 6.98 18.55 0.85
N TYR A 85 7.29 18.41 -0.44
CA TYR A 85 7.25 17.11 -1.13
C TYR A 85 8.12 16.05 -0.46
N TYR A 86 9.36 16.39 -0.08
CA TYR A 86 10.25 15.45 0.59
C TYR A 86 9.77 15.08 1.99
N THR A 87 9.15 16.03 2.71
CA THR A 87 8.53 15.78 4.02
C THR A 87 7.35 14.83 3.89
N ALA A 88 6.48 15.04 2.89
CA ALA A 88 5.35 14.16 2.63
C ALA A 88 5.80 12.78 2.14
N LEU A 89 6.85 12.71 1.30
CA LEU A 89 7.45 11.45 0.88
C LEU A 89 7.95 10.64 2.08
N LEU A 90 8.62 11.29 3.03
CA LEU A 90 9.06 10.66 4.28
C LEU A 90 7.85 10.22 5.14
N GLY A 91 6.80 11.03 5.20
CA GLY A 91 5.54 10.67 5.87
C GLY A 91 4.90 9.40 5.27
N VAL A 92 4.77 9.35 3.94
CA VAL A 92 4.24 8.18 3.23
C VAL A 92 5.12 6.94 3.44
N PHE A 93 6.45 7.12 3.48
CA PHE A 93 7.38 6.04 3.81
C PHE A 93 7.08 5.42 5.19
N PHE A 94 6.92 6.26 6.23
CA PHE A 94 6.57 5.77 7.56
C PHE A 94 5.16 5.15 7.61
N ILE A 95 4.18 5.74 6.92
CA ILE A 95 2.83 5.17 6.80
C ILE A 95 2.89 3.75 6.21
N PHE A 96 3.69 3.53 5.16
CA PHE A 96 3.84 2.20 4.55
C PHE A 96 4.50 1.20 5.49
N ILE A 97 5.56 1.60 6.21
CA ILE A 97 6.20 0.73 7.19
C ILE A 97 5.22 0.35 8.30
N LEU A 98 4.55 1.34 8.89
CA LEU A 98 3.58 1.12 9.98
C LEU A 98 2.43 0.24 9.51
N SER A 99 1.86 0.52 8.34
CA SER A 99 0.78 -0.30 7.75
C SER A 99 1.24 -1.74 7.53
N GLY A 100 2.43 -1.93 6.95
CA GLY A 100 2.99 -3.26 6.72
C GLY A 100 3.19 -4.05 8.01
N ILE A 101 3.81 -3.44 9.02
CA ILE A 101 4.05 -4.09 10.31
C ILE A 101 2.71 -4.43 11.00
N LEU A 102 1.76 -3.51 11.04
CA LEU A 102 0.49 -3.73 11.73
C LEU A 102 -0.35 -4.83 11.08
N VAL A 103 -0.40 -4.88 9.74
CA VAL A 103 -1.06 -5.97 8.99
C VAL A 103 -0.37 -7.32 9.27
N LEU A 104 0.97 -7.36 9.30
CA LEU A 104 1.71 -8.58 9.61
C LEU A 104 1.50 -9.05 11.06
N VAL A 105 1.46 -8.12 12.02
CA VAL A 105 1.17 -8.42 13.44
C VAL A 105 -0.27 -8.90 13.62
N TYR A 106 -1.21 -8.42 12.80
CA TYR A 106 -2.61 -8.87 12.82
C TYR A 106 -2.80 -10.28 12.23
N THR A 107 -1.94 -10.68 11.28
CA THR A 107 -2.03 -11.96 10.54
C THR A 107 -2.26 -13.21 11.43
N PRO A 108 -1.60 -13.42 12.58
CA PRO A 108 -1.79 -14.63 13.39
C PRO A 108 -3.22 -14.80 13.90
N ILE A 109 -3.94 -13.69 14.08
CA ILE A 109 -5.30 -13.60 14.63
C ILE A 109 -6.34 -13.94 13.55
N VAL A 110 -5.98 -13.86 12.27
CA VAL A 110 -6.89 -14.14 11.15
C VAL A 110 -7.24 -15.62 11.04
N VAL A 111 -8.53 -15.91 10.92
CA VAL A 111 -9.04 -17.27 10.75
C VAL A 111 -8.94 -17.72 9.30
N GLY A 112 -8.40 -18.93 9.10
CA GLY A 112 -8.29 -19.60 7.80
C GLY A 112 -6.99 -19.30 7.04
N ILE A 113 -6.43 -20.34 6.42
CA ILE A 113 -5.11 -20.29 5.73
C ILE A 113 -5.09 -19.26 4.62
N LEU A 114 -6.13 -19.22 3.77
CA LEU A 114 -6.23 -18.25 2.68
C LEU A 114 -6.28 -16.81 3.19
N GLY A 115 -6.94 -16.55 4.32
CA GLY A 115 -6.94 -15.23 4.95
C GLY A 115 -5.53 -14.80 5.35
N LYS A 116 -4.81 -15.68 6.06
CA LYS A 116 -3.43 -15.42 6.49
C LYS A 116 -2.49 -15.13 5.32
N ILE A 117 -2.60 -15.89 4.23
CA ILE A 117 -1.77 -15.66 3.04
C ILE A 117 -2.06 -14.28 2.44
N LEU A 118 -3.33 -13.87 2.36
CA LEU A 118 -3.70 -12.55 1.84
C LEU A 118 -3.18 -11.42 2.72
N GLU A 119 -3.27 -11.54 4.06
CA GLU A 119 -2.67 -10.56 4.99
C GLU A 119 -1.16 -10.46 4.81
N LEU A 120 -0.46 -11.60 4.70
CA LEU A 120 0.98 -11.62 4.50
C LEU A 120 1.36 -10.91 3.20
N ILE A 121 0.69 -11.24 2.09
CA ILE A 121 0.94 -10.58 0.80
C ILE A 121 0.67 -9.07 0.92
N ASN A 122 -0.40 -8.67 1.60
CA ASN A 122 -0.74 -7.26 1.79
C ASN A 122 0.32 -6.52 2.61
N GLY A 123 0.67 -7.04 3.79
CA GLY A 123 1.67 -6.48 4.68
C GLY A 123 3.06 -6.40 4.03
N PHE A 124 3.50 -7.45 3.34
CA PHE A 124 4.75 -7.43 2.58
C PHE A 124 4.70 -6.47 1.39
N SER A 125 3.54 -6.28 0.74
CA SER A 125 3.40 -5.31 -0.35
C SER A 125 3.61 -3.89 0.15
N PHE A 126 3.10 -3.54 1.33
CA PHE A 126 3.37 -2.26 1.98
C PHE A 126 4.86 -2.04 2.26
N LEU A 127 5.54 -3.05 2.83
CA LEU A 127 6.98 -2.97 3.09
C LEU A 127 7.82 -2.88 1.81
N ALA A 128 7.43 -3.62 0.77
CA ALA A 128 8.09 -3.52 -0.53
C ALA A 128 7.88 -2.15 -1.20
N LEU A 129 6.69 -1.56 -1.02
CA LEU A 129 6.40 -0.22 -1.52
C LEU A 129 7.17 0.88 -0.78
N SER A 130 7.43 0.72 0.52
CA SER A 130 8.28 1.67 1.26
C SER A 130 9.73 1.64 0.72
N ALA A 131 10.27 0.45 0.45
CA ALA A 131 11.61 0.30 -0.13
C ALA A 131 11.72 0.87 -1.56
N THR A 132 10.65 0.75 -2.35
CA THR A 132 10.63 1.24 -3.73
C THR A 132 10.21 2.72 -3.86
N LEU A 133 9.78 3.35 -2.77
CA LEU A 133 9.32 4.74 -2.74
C LEU A 133 10.43 5.70 -3.20
N PHE A 134 11.65 5.50 -2.72
CA PHE A 134 12.82 6.33 -3.04
C PHE A 134 13.51 5.92 -4.34
N MET A 135 13.13 4.79 -4.94
CA MET A 135 13.62 4.42 -6.28
C MET A 135 13.03 5.32 -7.38
N ARG A 136 12.17 6.29 -7.04
CA ARG A 136 11.54 7.23 -7.97
C ARG A 136 12.47 8.31 -8.49
N SER A 137 13.58 8.60 -7.80
CA SER A 137 14.67 9.46 -8.28
C SER A 137 15.58 8.77 -9.30
#